data_AF-A0A8J3YPJ1-F1
#
_entry.id   AF-A0A8J3YPJ1-F1
#
_cell.length_a   1.000
_cell.length_b   1.000
_cell.length_c   1.000
_cell.angle_alpha   90.00
_cell.angle_beta   90.00
_cell.angle_gamma   90.00
#
_symmetry.space_group_name_H-M   'P 1'
#
loop_
_entity.id
_entity.type
_entity.pdbx_description
1 polymer ?
#
loop_
_entity_poly.entity_id
_entity_poly.type
_entity_poly.pdbx_seq_one_letter_code
_entity_poly.pdbx_strand_id
1 'polypeptide(L)'
;MSAHTGDAAPVIERWIYGGLRLNGTKQVHAWLPEPPANTPLGEELWYGHRGRWVVGGIYQANVARHEQRVSLHGRPSRWLQRYEDRTAVGRWEVLDRQARDTVAQLALERRAAKDTALAEALAPLLAIAATLRTGEQRRALLAYVTAQVYAARARRG
;
A
#
# COMPACT_ATOMS: atom_id res chain seq x y z
N MET A 1 -23.42 -26.52 15.94
CA MET A 1 -21.99 -26.30 16.25
C MET A 1 -21.22 -27.45 15.60
N SER A 2 -20.67 -27.23 14.41
CA SER A 2 -19.90 -28.25 13.69
C SER A 2 -18.45 -27.79 13.59
N ALA A 3 -17.55 -28.59 14.16
CA ALA A 3 -16.12 -28.35 14.17
C ALA A 3 -15.57 -28.31 12.74
N HIS A 4 -14.94 -27.19 12.38
CA HIS A 4 -14.07 -27.09 11.20
C HIS A 4 -12.72 -27.72 11.53
N THR A 5 -12.60 -29.03 11.34
CA THR A 5 -11.32 -29.75 11.44
C THR A 5 -10.98 -30.25 10.05
N GLY A 6 -10.11 -29.51 9.35
CA GLY A 6 -9.68 -29.86 8.00
C GLY A 6 -8.61 -28.96 7.39
N ASP A 7 -8.19 -27.87 8.05
CA ASP A 7 -7.06 -27.08 7.54
C ASP A 7 -5.76 -27.85 7.77
N ALA A 8 -5.08 -28.23 6.67
CA ALA A 8 -3.79 -28.89 6.75
C ALA A 8 -2.80 -28.03 7.55
N ALA A 9 -2.02 -28.65 8.44
CA ALA A 9 -1.03 -27.91 9.22
C ALA A 9 -0.07 -27.16 8.29
N PRO A 10 0.23 -25.88 8.54
CA PRO A 10 1.08 -25.09 7.67
C PRO A 10 2.50 -25.67 7.65
N VAL A 11 3.04 -25.87 6.43
CA VAL A 11 4.37 -26.42 6.17
C VAL A 11 5.32 -25.31 5.76
N ILE A 12 6.59 -25.40 6.13
CA ILE A 12 7.62 -24.45 5.70
C ILE A 12 8.04 -24.80 4.27
N GLU A 13 7.81 -23.87 3.35
CA GLU A 13 8.20 -23.97 1.94
C GLU A 13 9.10 -22.80 1.51
N ARG A 14 9.74 -22.93 0.35
CA ARG A 14 10.57 -21.88 -0.26
C ARG A 14 9.78 -21.14 -1.34
N TRP A 15 9.76 -19.82 -1.22
CA TRP A 15 8.93 -18.94 -2.04
C TRP A 15 9.73 -17.75 -2.56
N ILE A 16 9.51 -17.43 -3.82
CA ILE A 16 10.14 -16.32 -4.53
C ILE A 16 9.24 -15.09 -4.42
N TYR A 17 9.80 -13.97 -3.99
CA TYR A 17 9.07 -12.71 -3.98
C TYR A 17 9.04 -12.09 -5.39
N GLY A 18 7.85 -11.97 -5.98
CA GLY A 18 7.62 -11.42 -7.33
C GLY A 18 7.45 -9.90 -7.37
N GLY A 19 7.44 -9.22 -6.22
CA GLY A 19 7.30 -7.76 -6.15
C GLY A 19 5.89 -7.28 -5.84
N LEU A 20 5.71 -5.96 -5.88
CA LEU A 20 4.43 -5.31 -5.68
C LEU A 20 3.55 -5.45 -6.93
N ARG A 21 2.24 -5.61 -6.71
CA ARG A 21 1.17 -5.55 -7.70
C ARG A 21 0.06 -4.63 -7.19
N LEU A 22 -0.84 -4.28 -8.11
CA LEU A 22 -2.04 -3.52 -7.80
C LEU A 22 -3.29 -4.37 -8.05
N ASN A 23 -4.13 -4.48 -7.04
CA ASN A 23 -5.50 -4.95 -7.16
C ASN A 23 -6.43 -3.75 -6.98
N GLY A 24 -6.82 -3.13 -8.10
CA GLY A 24 -7.41 -1.79 -8.10
C GLY A 24 -6.45 -0.78 -7.48
N THR A 25 -6.88 -0.06 -6.45
CA THR A 25 -6.01 0.88 -5.70
C THR A 25 -5.26 0.24 -4.54
N LYS A 26 -5.45 -1.07 -4.29
CA LYS A 26 -4.83 -1.77 -3.17
C LYS A 26 -3.51 -2.37 -3.59
N GLN A 27 -2.49 -2.14 -2.77
CA GLN A 27 -1.18 -2.77 -2.88
C GLN A 27 -1.27 -4.22 -2.41
N VAL A 28 -0.83 -5.14 -3.26
CA VAL A 28 -0.69 -6.56 -2.93
C VAL A 28 0.69 -7.05 -3.33
N HIS A 29 1.20 -8.05 -2.61
CA HIS A 29 2.53 -8.59 -2.79
C HIS A 29 2.46 -9.92 -3.52
N ALA A 30 3.17 -10.04 -4.63
CA ALA A 30 3.25 -11.25 -5.42
C ALA A 30 4.29 -12.23 -4.87
N TRP A 31 3.90 -13.50 -4.81
CA TRP A 31 4.71 -14.62 -4.34
C TRP A 31 4.54 -15.81 -5.27
N LEU A 32 5.64 -16.48 -5.59
CA LEU A 32 5.63 -17.68 -6.43
C LEU A 32 6.29 -18.82 -5.66
N PRO A 33 5.78 -20.06 -5.72
CA PRO A 33 6.49 -21.19 -5.15
C PRO A 33 7.81 -21.37 -5.91
N GLU A 34 8.91 -21.63 -5.20
CA GLU A 34 10.16 -21.97 -5.87
C GLU A 34 10.00 -23.34 -6.53
N PRO A 35 10.17 -23.44 -7.87
CA PRO A 35 10.02 -24.71 -8.56
C PRO A 35 11.18 -25.64 -8.20
N PRO A 36 10.94 -26.97 -8.07
CA PRO A 36 11.99 -27.97 -8.19
C PRO A 36 12.81 -27.77 -9.48
N ALA A 37 14.07 -28.22 -9.47
CA ALA A 37 14.91 -28.16 -10.66
C ALA A 37 14.19 -28.75 -11.90
N ASN A 38 14.26 -28.05 -13.02
CA ASN A 38 13.61 -28.42 -14.30
C ASN A 38 12.07 -28.46 -14.30
N THR A 39 11.41 -27.77 -13.36
CA THR A 39 9.96 -27.54 -13.42
C THR A 39 9.62 -26.08 -13.70
N PRO A 40 8.52 -25.79 -14.42
CA PRO A 40 8.08 -24.41 -14.64
C PRO A 40 7.69 -23.75 -13.32
N LEU A 41 7.84 -22.42 -13.26
CA LEU A 41 7.33 -21.61 -12.15
C LEU A 41 5.83 -21.87 -11.97
N GLY A 42 5.42 -22.06 -10.72
CA GLY A 42 4.01 -22.13 -10.36
C GLY A 42 3.30 -20.80 -10.54
N GLU A 43 1.99 -20.80 -10.29
CA GLU A 43 1.17 -19.60 -10.38
C GLU A 43 1.57 -18.54 -9.36
N GLU A 44 1.42 -17.27 -9.76
CA GLU A 44 1.63 -16.13 -8.88
C GLU A 44 0.46 -16.00 -7.90
N LEU A 45 0.78 -15.98 -6.61
CA LEU A 45 -0.18 -15.75 -5.53
C LEU A 45 -0.01 -14.36 -4.95
N TRP A 46 -1.12 -13.76 -4.52
CA TRP A 46 -1.13 -12.41 -3.99
C TRP A 46 -1.42 -12.38 -2.50
N TYR A 47 -0.64 -11.59 -1.77
CA TYR A 47 -0.73 -11.49 -0.33
C TYR A 47 -0.74 -10.05 0.16
N GLY A 48 -1.58 -9.74 1.16
CA GLY A 48 -1.79 -8.38 1.66
C GLY A 48 -0.81 -7.93 2.76
N HIS A 49 0.12 -8.79 3.20
CA HIS A 49 1.05 -8.41 4.26
C HIS A 49 2.14 -7.48 3.76
N ARG A 50 2.43 -6.46 4.55
CA ARG A 50 3.57 -5.55 4.33
C ARG A 50 4.87 -6.19 4.82
N GLY A 51 5.93 -5.97 4.05
CA GLY A 51 7.29 -6.37 4.39
C GLY A 51 8.31 -5.68 3.50
N ARG A 52 9.59 -5.85 3.85
CA ARG A 52 10.72 -5.40 3.04
C ARG A 52 11.36 -6.63 2.41
N TRP A 53 10.88 -6.97 1.22
CA TRP A 53 11.39 -8.11 0.45
C TRP A 53 12.05 -7.61 -0.83
N VAL A 54 13.04 -8.36 -1.29
CA VAL A 54 13.80 -8.08 -2.52
C VAL A 54 13.18 -8.89 -3.64
N VAL A 55 12.85 -8.24 -4.76
CA VAL A 55 12.29 -8.93 -5.94
C VAL A 55 13.27 -10.01 -6.42
N GLY A 56 12.74 -11.21 -6.67
CA GLY A 56 13.52 -12.41 -6.97
C GLY A 56 14.20 -13.04 -5.76
N GLY A 57 14.02 -12.51 -4.55
CA GLY A 57 14.53 -13.14 -3.33
C GLY A 57 13.73 -14.38 -2.97
N ILE A 58 14.42 -15.45 -2.59
CA ILE A 58 13.82 -16.69 -2.07
C ILE A 58 13.78 -16.61 -0.54
N TYR A 59 12.59 -16.87 0.01
CA TYR A 59 12.31 -16.82 1.43
C TYR A 59 11.67 -18.12 1.92
N GLN A 60 11.86 -18.43 3.21
CA GLN A 60 11.02 -19.42 3.88
C GLN A 60 9.67 -18.81 4.25
N ALA A 61 8.59 -19.50 3.90
CA ALA A 61 7.22 -19.13 4.20
C ALA A 61 6.44 -20.32 4.76
N ASN A 62 5.53 -20.08 5.70
CA ASN A 62 4.60 -21.10 6.18
C ASN A 62 3.42 -21.15 5.22
N VAL A 63 3.07 -22.31 4.69
CA VAL A 63 2.03 -22.46 3.67
C VAL A 63 1.07 -23.57 4.06
N ALA A 64 -0.22 -23.28 4.02
CA ALA A 64 -1.26 -24.31 4.05
C ALA A 64 -1.83 -24.47 2.65
N ARG A 65 -1.94 -25.73 2.21
CA ARG A 65 -2.56 -26.10 0.94
C ARG A 65 -3.82 -26.89 1.25
N HIS A 66 -4.96 -26.41 0.78
CA HIS A 66 -6.24 -27.09 0.94
C HIS A 66 -6.97 -27.10 -0.39
N GLU A 67 -7.19 -28.30 -0.95
CA GLU A 67 -7.81 -28.51 -2.27
C GLU A 67 -7.13 -27.66 -3.37
N GLN A 68 -7.78 -26.57 -3.79
CA GLN A 68 -7.30 -25.65 -4.83
C GLN A 68 -6.83 -24.29 -4.27
N ARG A 69 -6.70 -24.16 -2.95
CA ARG A 69 -6.28 -22.93 -2.29
C ARG A 69 -4.91 -23.10 -1.66
N VAL A 70 -4.08 -22.09 -1.89
CA VAL A 70 -2.76 -21.96 -1.27
C VAL A 70 -2.77 -20.68 -0.45
N SER A 71 -2.52 -20.81 0.84
CA SER A 71 -2.50 -19.69 1.78
C SER A 71 -1.12 -19.58 2.41
N LEU A 72 -0.56 -18.37 2.41
CA LEU A 72 0.75 -18.08 2.98
C LEU A 72 0.58 -17.51 4.40
N HIS A 73 0.87 -18.29 5.42
CA HIS A 73 0.65 -17.91 6.81
C HIS A 73 1.79 -17.06 7.39
N GLY A 74 1.43 -15.97 8.04
CA GLY A 74 2.37 -15.06 8.69
C GLY A 74 3.24 -14.28 7.71
N ARG A 75 4.40 -13.81 8.18
CA ARG A 75 5.38 -13.10 7.35
C ARG A 75 6.49 -14.07 6.93
N PRO A 76 6.85 -14.12 5.63
CA PRO A 76 8.07 -14.81 5.19
C PRO A 76 9.26 -14.35 6.03
N SER A 77 9.92 -15.30 6.69
CA SER A 77 10.74 -15.01 7.87
C SER A 77 12.22 -14.89 7.54
N ARG A 78 12.72 -15.72 6.62
CA ARG A 78 14.16 -15.85 6.35
C ARG A 78 14.48 -15.73 4.87
N TRP A 79 15.31 -14.75 4.50
CA TRP A 79 15.94 -14.69 3.19
C TRP A 79 16.97 -15.81 3.06
N LEU A 80 16.96 -16.52 1.93
CA LEU A 80 17.87 -17.61 1.64
C LEU A 80 18.88 -17.23 0.58
N GLN A 81 18.39 -16.89 -0.62
CA GLN A 81 19.23 -16.56 -1.77
C GLN A 81 18.43 -15.76 -2.80
N ARG A 82 19.05 -15.40 -3.93
CA ARG A 82 18.37 -14.81 -5.08
C ARG A 82 18.07 -15.89 -6.12
N TYR A 83 16.90 -15.81 -6.75
CA TYR A 83 16.50 -16.69 -7.83
C TYR A 83 17.42 -16.50 -9.05
N GLU A 84 17.80 -17.60 -9.69
CA GLU A 84 18.88 -17.62 -10.67
C GLU A 84 18.48 -17.05 -12.04
N ASP A 85 17.22 -17.24 -12.46
CA ASP A 85 16.72 -16.72 -13.73
C ASP A 85 16.61 -15.18 -13.69
N ARG A 86 17.67 -14.52 -14.13
CA ARG A 86 17.75 -13.05 -14.19
C ARG A 86 16.73 -12.44 -15.14
N THR A 87 16.31 -13.15 -16.18
CA THR A 87 15.31 -12.63 -17.12
C THR A 87 13.94 -12.62 -16.45
N ALA A 88 13.58 -13.68 -15.73
CA ALA A 88 12.37 -13.68 -14.90
C ALA A 88 12.40 -12.59 -13.83
N VAL A 89 13.51 -12.47 -13.09
CA VAL A 89 13.66 -11.45 -12.05
C VAL A 89 13.57 -10.04 -12.64
N GLY A 90 14.18 -9.77 -13.79
CA GLY A 90 14.08 -8.48 -14.47
C GLY A 90 12.64 -8.12 -14.87
N ARG A 91 11.85 -9.09 -15.36
CA ARG A 91 10.42 -8.86 -15.63
C ARG A 91 9.66 -8.48 -14.37
N TRP A 92 9.91 -9.17 -13.26
CA TRP A 92 9.26 -8.87 -11.98
C TRP A 92 9.66 -7.50 -11.43
N GLU A 93 10.92 -7.09 -11.59
CA GLU A 93 11.40 -5.77 -11.17
C GLU A 93 10.74 -4.64 -11.97
N VAL A 94 10.49 -4.85 -13.27
CA VAL A 94 9.73 -3.90 -14.09
C VAL A 94 8.29 -3.77 -13.57
N LEU A 95 7.61 -4.90 -13.29
CA LEU A 95 6.24 -4.88 -12.76
C LEU A 95 6.16 -4.22 -11.37
N ASP A 96 7.12 -4.52 -10.47
CA ASP A 96 7.21 -3.88 -9.15
C ASP A 96 7.37 -2.36 -9.28
N ARG A 97 8.24 -1.91 -10.19
CA ARG A 97 8.46 -0.48 -10.45
C ARG A 97 7.20 0.19 -10.97
N GLN A 98 6.54 -0.38 -11.97
CA GLN A 98 5.29 0.13 -12.52
C GLN A 98 4.21 0.29 -11.43
N ALA A 99 4.05 -0.73 -10.56
CA ALA A 99 3.09 -0.66 -9.46
C ALA A 99 3.43 0.47 -8.47
N ARG A 100 4.71 0.68 -8.14
CA ARG A 100 5.16 1.77 -7.27
C ARG A 100 4.93 3.14 -7.89
N ASP A 101 5.22 3.28 -9.18
CA ASP A 101 5.05 4.53 -9.92
C ASP A 101 3.56 4.92 -9.97
N THR A 102 2.68 3.96 -10.25
CA THR A 102 1.22 4.19 -10.19
C THR A 102 0.76 4.60 -8.79
N VAL A 103 1.26 3.96 -7.73
CA VAL A 103 0.93 4.38 -6.35
C VAL A 103 1.40 5.80 -6.05
N ALA A 104 2.61 6.14 -6.48
CA ALA A 104 3.17 7.47 -6.28
C ALA A 104 2.34 8.52 -7.02
N GLN A 105 1.94 8.25 -8.27
CA GLN A 105 1.07 9.13 -9.05
C GLN A 105 -0.29 9.32 -8.37
N LEU A 106 -0.95 8.24 -7.94
CA LEU A 106 -2.22 8.33 -7.21
C LEU A 106 -2.10 9.14 -5.91
N ALA A 107 -0.95 9.07 -5.22
CA ALA A 107 -0.69 9.87 -4.04
C ALA A 107 -0.54 11.36 -4.38
N LEU A 108 0.14 11.69 -5.49
CA LEU A 108 0.26 13.06 -5.99
C LEU A 108 -1.10 13.63 -6.40
N GLU A 109 -1.91 12.87 -7.13
CA GLU A 109 -3.27 13.28 -7.55
C GLU A 109 -4.17 13.54 -6.34
N ARG A 110 -4.14 12.66 -5.34
CA ARG A 110 -4.89 12.86 -4.08
C ARG A 110 -4.43 14.09 -3.32
N ARG A 111 -3.13 14.39 -3.34
CA ARG A 111 -2.59 15.59 -2.71
C ARG A 111 -3.05 16.84 -3.45
N ALA A 112 -2.91 16.86 -4.78
CA ALA A 112 -3.38 17.97 -5.61
C ALA A 112 -4.88 18.24 -5.40
N ALA A 113 -5.71 17.20 -5.39
CA ALA A 113 -7.15 17.34 -5.13
C ALA A 113 -7.46 17.92 -3.74
N LYS A 114 -6.69 17.54 -2.70
CA LYS A 114 -6.83 18.13 -1.35
C LYS A 114 -6.41 19.59 -1.32
N ASP A 115 -5.32 19.93 -1.99
CA ASP A 115 -4.81 21.29 -2.05
C ASP A 115 -5.80 22.19 -2.81
N THR A 116 -6.41 21.70 -3.89
CA THR A 116 -7.50 22.38 -4.61
C THR A 116 -8.73 22.57 -3.71
N ALA A 117 -9.22 21.52 -3.07
CA ALA A 117 -10.40 21.62 -2.19
C ALA A 117 -10.17 22.59 -1.02
N LEU A 118 -8.95 22.63 -0.47
CA LEU A 118 -8.59 23.61 0.55
C LEU A 118 -8.58 25.03 0.01
N ALA A 119 -8.00 25.25 -1.18
CA ALA A 119 -7.98 26.55 -1.83
C ALA A 119 -9.40 27.07 -2.10
N GLU A 120 -10.29 26.22 -2.61
CA GLU A 120 -11.70 26.52 -2.82
C GLU A 120 -12.42 26.86 -1.50
N ALA A 121 -12.17 26.09 -0.43
CA ALA A 121 -12.75 26.34 0.87
C ALA A 121 -12.29 27.67 1.49
N LEU A 122 -11.06 28.11 1.20
CA LEU A 122 -10.50 29.38 1.68
C LEU A 122 -10.89 30.58 0.81
N ALA A 123 -11.29 30.37 -0.45
CA ALA A 123 -11.58 31.45 -1.40
C ALA A 123 -12.58 32.51 -0.87
N PRO A 124 -13.69 32.16 -0.17
CA PRO A 124 -14.59 33.16 0.40
C PRO A 124 -13.94 34.04 1.47
N LEU A 125 -13.10 33.45 2.33
CA LEU A 125 -12.37 34.20 3.36
C LEU A 125 -11.34 35.14 2.74
N LEU A 126 -10.67 34.70 1.67
CA LEU A 126 -9.72 35.52 0.92
C LEU A 126 -10.44 36.69 0.23
N ALA A 127 -11.63 36.48 -0.33
CA ALA A 127 -12.45 37.53 -0.91
C ALA A 127 -12.85 38.60 0.13
N ILE A 128 -13.25 38.19 1.33
CA ILE A 128 -13.55 39.12 2.44
C ILE A 128 -12.28 39.87 2.84
N ALA A 129 -11.16 39.18 3.02
CA ALA A 129 -9.89 39.78 3.39
C ALA A 129 -9.43 40.86 2.39
N ALA A 130 -9.68 40.65 1.10
CA ALA A 130 -9.35 41.59 0.03
C ALA A 130 -10.12 42.93 0.13
N THR A 131 -11.31 42.94 0.75
CA THR A 131 -12.09 44.18 0.96
C THR A 131 -11.64 45.01 2.17
N LEU A 132 -10.79 44.44 3.04
CA LEU A 132 -10.38 45.09 4.28
C LEU A 132 -9.28 46.11 4.02
N ARG A 133 -9.52 47.35 4.45
CA ARG A 133 -8.65 48.49 4.14
C ARG A 133 -7.62 48.77 5.24
N THR A 134 -7.87 48.34 6.48
CA THR A 134 -7.00 48.64 7.62
C THR A 134 -6.37 47.40 8.25
N GLY A 135 -5.25 47.59 8.96
CA GLY A 135 -4.58 46.52 9.70
C GLY A 135 -5.37 46.00 10.91
N GLU A 136 -6.28 46.81 11.46
CA GLU A 136 -7.17 46.39 12.56
C GLU A 136 -8.28 45.47 12.08
N GLN A 137 -8.91 45.78 10.95
CA GLN A 137 -9.91 44.93 10.31
C GLN A 137 -9.32 43.54 10.00
N ARG A 138 -8.10 43.49 9.47
CA ARG A 138 -7.40 42.23 9.19
C ARG A 138 -7.11 41.43 10.46
N ARG A 139 -6.68 42.08 11.54
CA ARG A 139 -6.45 41.42 12.84
C ARG A 139 -7.74 40.89 13.46
N ALA A 140 -8.84 41.64 13.38
CA ALA A 140 -10.14 41.22 13.87
C ALA A 140 -10.67 39.99 13.11
N LEU A 141 -10.55 39.98 11.77
CA LEU A 141 -10.91 38.82 10.96
C LEU A 141 -10.07 37.60 11.31
N LEU A 142 -8.74 37.76 11.46
CA LEU A 142 -7.84 36.66 11.84
C LEU A 142 -8.20 36.07 13.21
N ALA A 143 -8.45 36.92 14.21
CA ALA A 143 -8.86 36.50 15.54
C ALA A 143 -10.19 35.72 15.51
N TYR A 144 -11.15 36.21 14.74
CA TYR A 144 -12.45 35.56 14.56
C TYR A 144 -12.31 34.17 13.92
N VAL A 145 -11.62 34.07 12.78
CA VAL A 145 -11.40 32.78 12.08
C VAL A 145 -10.68 31.79 12.99
N THR A 146 -9.64 32.25 13.70
CA THR A 146 -8.86 31.42 14.63
C THR A 146 -9.75 30.86 15.75
N ALA A 147 -10.57 31.71 16.38
CA ALA A 147 -11.50 31.29 17.42
C ALA A 147 -12.51 30.24 16.91
N GLN A 148 -13.06 30.43 15.70
CA GLN A 148 -13.99 29.47 15.11
C GLN A 148 -13.34 28.12 14.80
N VAL A 149 -12.10 28.11 14.30
CA VAL A 149 -11.36 26.87 14.04
C VAL A 149 -11.09 26.09 15.33
N TYR A 150 -10.66 26.76 16.40
CA TYR A 150 -10.47 26.12 17.70
C TYR A 150 -11.78 25.58 18.29
N ALA A 151 -12.86 26.36 18.22
CA ALA A 151 -14.19 25.94 18.70
C ALA A 151 -14.76 24.77 17.88
N ALA A 152 -14.50 24.70 16.58
CA ALA A 152 -14.89 23.59 15.73
C ALA A 152 -14.08 22.31 16.04
N ARG A 153 -12.79 22.46 16.35
CA ARG A 153 -11.93 21.34 16.75
C ARG A 153 -12.35 20.75 18.09
N ALA A 154 -12.68 21.59 19.07
CA ALA A 154 -13.14 21.15 20.38
C ALA A 154 -14.49 20.39 20.35
N ARG A 155 -15.33 20.63 19.34
CA ARG A 155 -16.61 19.92 19.13
C ARG A 155 -16.47 18.55 18.45
N ARG A 156 -15.29 18.23 17.90
CA ARG A 156 -15.02 16.99 17.17
C ARG A 156 -14.12 16.00 17.93
N GLY A 157 -13.54 16.42 19.06
CA GLY A 157 -12.80 15.56 19.98
C GLY A 157 -13.70 15.09 21.10
#